data_AF-A0A4U5Q242-F1
#
_entry.id   AF-A0A4U5Q242-F1
#
_cell.length_a   1.000
_cell.length_b   1.000
_cell.length_c   1.000
_cell.angle_alpha   90.00
_cell.angle_beta   90.00
_cell.angle_gamma   90.00
#
_symmetry.space_group_name_H-M   'P 1'
#
loop_
_entity.id
_entity.type
_entity.pdbx_description
1 polymer ?
#
loop_
_entity_poly.entity_id
_entity_poly.type
_entity_poly.pdbx_seq_one_letter_code
_entity_poly.pdbx_strand_id
1 'polypeptide(L)'
;MPQDLKLIIRFLDLRTFGVKGHGIESMASFFLDYGYKQQEELKFPAKKLKALWFSPPSGLPHEDAATGSGVNGPLPRIFISELLVDQLSPQAQEIIEKYIETSGSGYKHATLASALGSLTWKKPFFSDFQQLAKESEYAAWTLVNGYALNHVTISTHRLKTHLTNIRALNQFLQENGFNLNSEGGVLKVSPDGLLLQSSTVADSISFKFSDGFTESVPCSYIEFAERLVLPQHKNLRMEEVKEFHRRDGFEVGNADKIFESTSKEQLTRRTG
;
A
#
# COMPACT_ATOMS: atom_id res chain seq x y z
N MET A 1 15.24 -29.47 2.32
CA MET A 1 15.38 -28.12 1.74
C MET A 1 14.03 -27.44 1.85
N PRO A 2 13.93 -26.19 2.33
CA PRO A 2 12.66 -25.47 2.21
C PRO A 2 12.34 -25.42 0.72
N GLN A 3 11.14 -25.85 0.32
CA GLN A 3 10.66 -25.60 -1.05
C GLN A 3 10.77 -24.10 -1.30
N ASP A 4 11.47 -23.70 -2.36
CA ASP A 4 11.66 -22.30 -2.74
C ASP A 4 10.31 -21.56 -2.78
N LEU A 5 10.01 -20.81 -1.71
CA LEU A 5 8.81 -20.00 -1.63
C LEU A 5 8.98 -18.83 -2.60
N LYS A 6 8.39 -18.93 -3.78
CA LYS A 6 8.40 -17.85 -4.77
C LYS A 6 7.27 -16.89 -4.49
N LEU A 7 7.62 -15.75 -3.88
CA LEU A 7 6.70 -14.63 -3.69
C LEU A 7 6.62 -13.80 -4.96
N ILE A 8 5.39 -13.47 -5.35
CA ILE A 8 5.13 -12.57 -6.48
C ILE A 8 4.42 -11.35 -5.94
N ILE A 9 5.15 -10.24 -5.95
CA ILE A 9 4.65 -8.93 -5.56
C ILE A 9 3.82 -8.40 -6.71
N ARG A 10 2.56 -8.09 -6.41
CA ARG A 10 1.61 -7.59 -7.38
C ARG A 10 1.51 -6.07 -7.35
N PHE A 11 1.49 -5.47 -6.17
CA PHE A 11 1.42 -4.03 -5.99
C PHE A 11 2.49 -3.53 -5.04
N LEU A 12 2.96 -2.32 -5.32
CA LEU A 12 3.68 -1.45 -4.39
C LEU A 12 2.80 -0.22 -4.13
N ASP A 13 2.54 0.05 -2.86
CA ASP A 13 1.61 1.10 -2.45
C ASP A 13 2.35 2.24 -1.75
N LEU A 14 2.08 3.47 -2.18
CA LEU A 14 2.75 4.68 -1.73
C LEU A 14 1.71 5.73 -1.31
N ARG A 15 2.04 6.49 -0.27
CA ARG A 15 1.21 7.57 0.27
C ARG A 15 1.95 8.90 0.14
N THR A 16 1.21 9.98 -0.13
CA THR A 16 1.78 11.30 -0.43
C THR A 16 0.87 12.43 0.07
N PHE A 17 1.37 13.67 0.08
CA PHE A 17 0.56 14.86 0.36
C PHE A 17 0.27 15.62 -0.94
N GLY A 18 -1.00 15.77 -1.30
CA GLY A 18 -1.43 16.48 -2.51
C GLY A 18 -1.30 18.00 -2.38
N VAL A 19 -0.08 18.51 -2.22
CA VAL A 19 0.22 19.94 -2.04
C VAL A 19 1.62 20.29 -2.54
N LYS A 20 1.79 21.46 -3.17
CA LYS A 20 3.09 22.05 -3.58
C LYS A 20 4.05 21.01 -4.22
N GLY A 21 3.55 20.18 -5.11
CA GLY A 21 4.34 19.17 -5.86
C GLY A 21 4.71 17.89 -5.10
N HIS A 22 4.27 17.71 -3.85
CA HIS A 22 4.58 16.53 -3.03
C HIS A 22 3.54 15.39 -3.14
N GLY A 23 2.65 15.47 -4.13
CA GLY A 23 1.57 14.51 -4.37
C GLY A 23 1.99 13.34 -5.25
N ILE A 24 1.04 12.74 -5.95
CA ILE A 24 1.25 11.55 -6.81
C ILE A 24 2.40 11.77 -7.81
N GLU A 25 2.46 12.94 -8.44
CA GLU A 25 3.46 13.26 -9.47
C GLU A 25 4.91 13.15 -8.98
N SER A 26 5.16 13.49 -7.71
CA SER A 26 6.51 13.42 -7.10
C SER A 26 7.13 12.03 -7.20
N MET A 27 6.28 11.00 -7.17
CA MET A 27 6.66 9.60 -7.19
C MET A 27 6.38 8.95 -8.54
N ALA A 28 5.27 9.32 -9.19
CA ALA A 28 4.87 8.77 -10.49
C ALA A 28 5.90 9.05 -11.58
N SER A 29 6.53 10.24 -11.58
CA SER A 29 7.54 10.63 -12.57
C SER A 29 8.64 9.58 -12.75
N PHE A 30 9.18 9.04 -11.64
CA PHE A 30 10.15 7.96 -11.68
C PHE A 30 9.61 6.72 -12.42
N PHE A 31 8.41 6.26 -12.11
CA PHE A 31 7.87 5.06 -12.77
C PHE A 31 7.59 5.29 -14.25
N LEU A 32 7.10 6.49 -14.60
CA LEU A 32 6.85 6.88 -15.99
C LEU A 32 8.14 6.90 -16.82
N ASP A 33 9.27 7.37 -16.26
CA ASP A 33 10.58 7.35 -16.91
C ASP A 33 11.05 5.91 -17.25
N TYR A 34 10.59 4.92 -16.48
CA TYR A 34 10.86 3.49 -16.71
C TYR A 34 9.72 2.77 -17.47
N GLY A 35 8.85 3.52 -18.16
CA GLY A 35 7.87 2.98 -19.09
C GLY A 35 6.58 2.45 -18.46
N TYR A 36 6.36 2.71 -17.17
CA TYR A 36 5.04 2.46 -16.57
C TYR A 36 3.99 3.36 -17.23
N LYS A 37 2.73 2.89 -17.25
CA LYS A 37 1.61 3.63 -17.84
C LYS A 37 0.56 3.91 -16.78
N GLN A 38 0.21 5.19 -16.61
CA GLN A 38 -0.91 5.59 -15.76
C GLN A 38 -2.22 4.93 -16.24
N GLN A 39 -3.04 4.51 -15.28
CA GLN A 39 -4.33 3.87 -15.49
C GLN A 39 -5.43 4.68 -14.78
N GLU A 40 -6.47 4.01 -14.28
CA GLU A 40 -7.64 4.67 -13.68
C GLU A 40 -7.32 5.46 -12.40
N GLU A 41 -8.12 6.51 -12.20
CA GLU A 41 -8.18 7.27 -10.95
C GLU A 41 -9.22 6.67 -10.00
N LEU A 42 -8.86 6.57 -8.73
CA LEU A 42 -9.75 6.19 -7.63
C LEU A 42 -9.94 7.36 -6.68
N LYS A 43 -11.16 7.53 -6.16
CA LYS A 43 -11.49 8.58 -5.19
C LYS A 43 -12.02 7.96 -3.91
N PHE A 44 -11.57 8.50 -2.77
CA PHE A 44 -12.02 8.12 -1.44
C PHE A 44 -12.51 9.38 -0.71
N PRO A 45 -13.73 9.87 -1.00
CA PRO A 45 -14.21 11.16 -0.50
C PRO A 45 -14.22 11.24 1.03
N ALA A 46 -14.63 10.16 1.71
CA ALA A 46 -14.68 10.11 3.18
C ALA A 46 -13.30 10.29 3.82
N LYS A 47 -12.25 9.77 3.16
CA LYS A 47 -10.85 9.87 3.60
C LYS A 47 -10.11 11.08 3.03
N LYS A 48 -10.79 11.87 2.17
CA LYS A 48 -10.20 12.98 1.42
C LYS A 48 -8.96 12.56 0.61
N LEU A 49 -9.01 11.38 -0.02
CA LEU A 49 -7.91 10.85 -0.84
C LEU A 49 -8.31 10.74 -2.30
N LYS A 50 -7.32 10.86 -3.17
CA LYS A 50 -7.36 10.31 -4.53
C LYS A 50 -6.16 9.39 -4.76
N ALA A 51 -6.27 8.48 -5.70
CA ALA A 51 -5.19 7.59 -6.08
C ALA A 51 -5.15 7.34 -7.58
N LEU A 52 -3.96 7.07 -8.08
CA LEU A 52 -3.71 6.57 -9.43
C LEU A 52 -2.93 5.27 -9.32
N TRP A 53 -3.17 4.34 -10.25
CA TRP A 53 -2.31 3.18 -10.39
C TRP A 53 -1.63 3.13 -11.76
N PHE A 54 -0.51 2.42 -11.80
CA PHE A 54 0.39 2.38 -12.94
C PHE A 54 0.68 0.93 -13.30
N SER A 55 0.46 0.57 -14.56
CA SER A 55 0.81 -0.74 -15.09
C SER A 55 2.29 -0.76 -15.51
N PRO A 56 3.00 -1.89 -15.30
CA PRO A 56 4.38 -2.02 -15.72
C PRO A 56 4.51 -2.02 -17.25
N PRO A 57 5.69 -1.68 -17.81
CA PRO A 57 5.95 -1.77 -19.24
C PRO A 57 5.76 -3.20 -19.76
N SER A 58 5.19 -3.33 -20.96
CA SER A 58 4.98 -4.61 -21.65
C SER A 58 6.23 -5.04 -22.42
N GLY A 59 6.35 -6.35 -22.68
CA GLY A 59 7.44 -6.92 -23.46
C GLY A 59 8.74 -7.12 -22.67
N LEU A 60 8.68 -7.07 -21.34
CA LEU A 60 9.84 -7.32 -20.50
C LEU A 60 10.18 -8.82 -20.43
N PRO A 61 11.47 -9.18 -20.34
CA PRO A 61 11.87 -10.51 -19.92
C PRO A 61 11.20 -10.81 -18.58
N HIS A 62 10.53 -11.95 -18.46
CA HIS A 62 9.83 -12.41 -17.25
C HIS A 62 8.44 -11.83 -16.96
N GLU A 63 7.82 -11.08 -17.88
CA GLU A 63 6.41 -10.62 -17.75
C GLU A 63 5.44 -11.79 -17.48
N ASP A 64 5.61 -12.90 -18.21
CA ASP A 64 4.86 -14.14 -18.07
C ASP A 64 5.56 -15.18 -17.16
N ALA A 65 6.66 -14.82 -16.49
CA ALA A 65 7.41 -15.81 -15.73
C ALA A 65 6.57 -16.36 -14.57
N ALA A 66 6.10 -17.60 -14.74
CA ALA A 66 5.54 -18.43 -13.67
C ALA A 66 6.59 -18.83 -12.61
N THR A 67 7.84 -18.40 -12.78
CA THR A 67 9.01 -18.95 -12.08
C THR A 67 10.02 -17.90 -11.60
N GLY A 68 9.83 -16.62 -11.94
CA GLY A 68 10.68 -15.52 -11.48
C GLY A 68 10.32 -15.04 -10.06
N SER A 69 11.31 -14.66 -9.26
CA SER A 69 11.13 -14.09 -7.91
C SER A 69 12.00 -12.85 -7.72
N GLY A 70 11.52 -11.90 -6.90
CA GLY A 70 12.22 -10.64 -6.66
C GLY A 70 12.44 -9.86 -7.96
N VAL A 71 13.67 -9.41 -8.20
CA VAL A 71 14.07 -8.66 -9.41
C VAL A 71 13.95 -9.46 -10.71
N ASN A 72 13.82 -10.80 -10.62
CA ASN A 72 13.67 -11.69 -11.76
C ASN A 72 12.20 -12.10 -12.00
N GLY A 73 11.26 -11.57 -11.21
CA GLY A 73 9.82 -11.80 -11.33
C GLY A 73 9.14 -10.75 -12.21
N PRO A 74 7.82 -10.91 -12.45
CA PRO A 74 7.05 -9.87 -13.12
C PRO A 74 7.06 -8.59 -12.26
N LEU A 75 7.19 -7.44 -12.92
CA LEU A 75 7.17 -6.16 -12.23
C LEU A 75 5.81 -5.93 -11.56
N PRO A 76 5.79 -5.35 -10.34
CA PRO A 76 4.55 -5.01 -9.67
C PRO A 76 3.89 -3.83 -10.39
N ARG A 77 2.57 -3.72 -10.25
CA ARG A 77 1.85 -2.46 -10.47
C ARG A 77 2.19 -1.50 -9.33
N ILE A 78 2.06 -0.21 -9.58
CA ILE A 78 2.28 0.81 -8.55
C ILE A 78 0.96 1.48 -8.24
N PHE A 79 0.62 1.62 -6.97
CA PHE A 79 -0.52 2.39 -6.49
C PHE A 79 -0.02 3.58 -5.69
N ILE A 80 -0.37 4.79 -6.11
CA ILE A 80 0.06 6.02 -5.47
C ILE A 80 -1.18 6.80 -5.08
N SER A 81 -1.32 7.05 -3.78
CA SER A 81 -2.38 7.87 -3.23
C SER A 81 -1.84 9.21 -2.76
N GLU A 82 -2.69 10.23 -2.79
CA GLU A 82 -2.42 11.52 -2.16
C GLU A 82 -3.60 11.98 -1.30
N LEU A 83 -3.26 12.62 -0.20
CA LEU A 83 -4.21 13.36 0.63
C LEU A 83 -4.56 14.70 -0.03
N LEU A 84 -5.84 14.98 -0.18
CA LEU A 84 -6.36 16.26 -0.66
C LEU A 84 -6.28 17.28 0.48
N VAL A 85 -5.11 17.91 0.61
CA VAL A 85 -4.76 18.78 1.76
C VAL A 85 -5.72 19.97 1.87
N ASP A 86 -6.13 20.52 0.73
CA ASP A 86 -7.09 21.63 0.63
C ASP A 86 -8.48 21.32 1.21
N GLN A 87 -8.82 20.04 1.40
CA GLN A 87 -10.07 19.59 2.03
C GLN A 87 -9.95 19.40 3.55
N LEU A 88 -8.77 19.58 4.14
CA LEU A 88 -8.55 19.49 5.59
C LEU A 88 -8.93 20.79 6.31
N SER A 89 -8.98 20.75 7.65
CA SER A 89 -9.11 21.97 8.45
C SER A 89 -7.93 22.93 8.20
N PRO A 90 -8.12 24.26 8.33
CA PRO A 90 -7.02 25.23 8.21
C PRO A 90 -5.83 24.89 9.10
N GLN A 91 -6.09 24.40 10.32
CA GLN A 91 -5.05 23.99 11.26
C GLN A 91 -4.21 22.83 10.71
N ALA A 92 -4.84 21.80 10.13
CA ALA A 92 -4.12 20.68 9.54
C ALA A 92 -3.36 21.09 8.27
N GLN A 93 -3.93 21.98 7.45
CA GLN A 93 -3.25 22.57 6.30
C GLN A 93 -1.99 23.31 6.72
N GLU A 94 -2.07 24.22 7.70
CA GLU A 94 -0.93 24.96 8.24
C GLU A 94 0.18 24.02 8.77
N ILE A 95 -0.19 22.95 9.47
CA ILE A 95 0.78 21.96 9.96
C ILE A 95 1.49 21.28 8.79
N ILE A 96 0.76 20.79 7.78
CA ILE A 96 1.35 20.12 6.63
C ILE A 96 2.24 21.09 5.85
N GLU A 97 1.76 22.31 5.59
CA GLU A 97 2.51 23.32 4.85
C GLU A 97 3.83 23.69 5.54
N LYS A 98 3.84 23.81 6.86
CA LYS A 98 5.06 24.03 7.65
C LYS A 98 6.15 22.99 7.34
N TYR A 99 5.79 21.71 7.19
CA TYR A 99 6.76 20.66 6.87
C TYR A 99 7.16 20.68 5.39
N ILE A 100 6.19 20.87 4.50
CA ILE A 100 6.41 20.93 3.06
C ILE A 100 7.35 22.10 2.69
N GLU A 101 7.25 23.23 3.37
CA GLU A 101 8.18 24.35 3.19
C GLU A 101 9.62 24.01 3.57
N THR A 102 9.81 23.20 4.62
CA THR A 102 11.16 22.75 5.01
C THR A 102 11.75 21.73 4.04
N SER A 103 10.90 21.02 3.30
CA SER A 103 11.31 20.09 2.24
C SER A 103 11.82 20.84 1.00
N GLY A 104 11.33 22.06 0.76
CA GLY A 104 11.67 22.83 -0.43
C GLY A 104 11.40 22.03 -1.70
N SER A 105 12.44 21.76 -2.51
CA SER A 105 12.34 20.93 -3.70
C SER A 105 12.52 19.43 -3.46
N GLY A 106 12.43 18.95 -2.21
CA GLY A 106 12.63 17.55 -1.84
C GLY A 106 11.74 16.56 -2.59
N TYR A 107 10.55 16.99 -3.02
CA TYR A 107 9.65 16.20 -3.87
C TYR A 107 10.28 15.72 -5.18
N LYS A 108 11.29 16.43 -5.73
CA LYS A 108 12.03 15.99 -6.92
C LYS A 108 12.90 14.75 -6.67
N HIS A 109 13.10 14.38 -5.41
CA HIS A 109 13.92 13.27 -4.97
C HIS A 109 13.12 12.26 -4.13
N ALA A 110 11.79 12.24 -4.30
CA ALA A 110 10.89 11.37 -3.51
C ALA A 110 11.28 9.89 -3.58
N THR A 111 11.64 9.37 -4.76
CA THR A 111 12.09 7.98 -4.93
C THR A 111 13.39 7.69 -4.18
N LEU A 112 14.35 8.62 -4.17
CA LEU A 112 15.59 8.48 -3.42
C LEU A 112 15.30 8.49 -1.90
N ALA A 113 14.41 9.37 -1.45
CA ALA A 113 13.97 9.42 -0.07
C ALA A 113 13.29 8.11 0.36
N SER A 114 12.43 7.53 -0.50
CA SER A 114 11.82 6.22 -0.29
C SER A 114 12.88 5.11 -0.16
N ALA A 115 13.86 5.06 -1.07
CA ALA A 115 14.89 4.02 -1.08
C ALA A 115 15.81 4.09 0.16
N LEU A 116 16.05 5.30 0.67
CA LEU A 116 16.88 5.54 1.86
C LEU A 116 16.10 5.51 3.18
N GLY A 117 14.77 5.35 3.15
CA GLY A 117 13.92 5.44 4.34
C GLY A 117 14.01 6.80 5.04
N SER A 118 14.09 7.88 4.28
CA SER A 118 14.33 9.24 4.77
C SER A 118 13.12 10.15 4.54
N LEU A 119 12.88 11.08 5.47
CA LEU A 119 11.95 12.19 5.26
C LEU A 119 12.63 13.28 4.41
N THR A 120 11.88 13.90 3.51
CA THR A 120 12.37 15.06 2.76
C THR A 120 12.17 16.38 3.52
N TRP A 121 11.29 16.39 4.52
CA TRP A 121 11.08 17.50 5.44
C TRP A 121 11.79 17.28 6.78
N LYS A 122 11.85 18.34 7.60
CA LYS A 122 12.36 18.25 8.97
C LYS A 122 11.53 17.27 9.80
N LYS A 123 12.21 16.59 10.72
CA LYS A 123 11.57 15.69 11.69
C LYS A 123 10.45 16.43 12.46
N PRO A 124 9.24 15.84 12.55
CA PRO A 124 8.09 16.51 13.13
C PRO A 124 8.15 16.65 14.64
N PHE A 125 7.38 17.62 15.15
CA PHE A 125 7.00 17.74 16.55
C PHE A 125 5.91 16.71 16.89
N PHE A 126 5.89 16.24 18.13
CA PHE A 126 4.89 15.28 18.57
C PHE A 126 3.48 15.89 18.57
N SER A 127 3.34 17.15 18.97
CA SER A 127 2.07 17.87 18.99
C SER A 127 1.42 17.97 17.60
N ASP A 128 2.22 18.22 16.56
CA ASP A 128 1.74 18.27 15.18
C ASP A 128 1.25 16.90 14.70
N PHE A 129 2.02 15.85 14.99
CA PHE A 129 1.63 14.47 14.68
C PHE A 129 0.30 14.11 15.35
N GLN A 130 0.14 14.42 16.63
CA GLN A 130 -1.11 14.18 17.37
C GLN A 130 -2.28 14.97 16.79
N GLN A 131 -2.05 16.22 16.39
CA GLN A 131 -3.10 17.06 15.81
C GLN A 131 -3.56 16.50 14.46
N LEU A 132 -2.63 16.10 13.60
CA LEU A 132 -2.96 15.43 12.34
C LEU A 132 -3.64 14.09 12.57
N ALA A 133 -3.19 13.29 13.53
CA ALA A 133 -3.78 11.98 13.82
C ALA A 133 -5.25 12.04 14.27
N LYS A 134 -5.67 13.16 14.88
CA LYS A 134 -7.08 13.38 15.27
C LYS A 134 -8.00 13.63 14.07
N GLU A 135 -7.48 14.20 12.99
CA GLU A 135 -8.27 14.53 11.81
C GLU A 135 -8.10 13.51 10.68
N SER A 136 -6.86 13.08 10.43
CA SER A 136 -6.49 12.17 9.35
C SER A 136 -5.30 11.31 9.78
N GLU A 137 -5.58 10.04 10.09
CA GLU A 137 -4.53 9.05 10.36
C GLU A 137 -3.62 8.84 9.14
N TYR A 138 -4.15 9.04 7.92
CA TYR A 138 -3.34 9.07 6.70
C TYR A 138 -2.31 10.22 6.75
N ALA A 139 -2.72 11.42 7.14
CA ALA A 139 -1.82 12.57 7.26
C ALA A 139 -0.73 12.31 8.30
N ALA A 140 -1.11 11.78 9.47
CA ALA A 140 -0.17 11.44 10.53
C ALA A 140 0.84 10.38 10.09
N TRP A 141 0.37 9.33 9.39
CA TRP A 141 1.24 8.30 8.82
C TRP A 141 2.24 8.88 7.83
N THR A 142 1.76 9.67 6.87
CA THR A 142 2.61 10.27 5.83
C THR A 142 3.63 11.22 6.45
N LEU A 143 3.28 11.98 7.49
CA LEU A 143 4.19 12.90 8.18
C LEU A 143 5.46 12.21 8.71
N VAL A 144 5.31 11.03 9.32
CA VAL A 144 6.42 10.31 9.99
C VAL A 144 7.08 9.26 9.12
N ASN A 145 6.41 8.78 8.06
CA ASN A 145 6.96 7.79 7.13
C ASN A 145 7.40 8.37 5.77
N GLY A 146 6.94 9.57 5.42
CA GLY A 146 7.26 10.24 4.16
C GLY A 146 6.85 9.39 2.95
N TYR A 147 7.79 9.21 2.03
CA TYR A 147 7.61 8.43 0.81
C TYR A 147 7.93 6.93 0.98
N ALA A 148 8.05 6.43 2.21
CA ALA A 148 8.31 5.01 2.44
C ALA A 148 7.22 4.14 1.79
N LEU A 149 7.61 2.94 1.36
CA LEU A 149 6.70 1.92 0.86
C LEU A 149 5.68 1.56 1.94
N ASN A 150 4.40 1.87 1.70
CA ASN A 150 3.35 1.65 2.70
C ASN A 150 3.04 0.16 2.87
N HIS A 151 2.94 -0.56 1.75
CA HIS A 151 2.83 -2.02 1.78
C HIS A 151 3.21 -2.62 0.43
N VAL A 152 3.43 -3.93 0.46
CA VAL A 152 3.47 -4.79 -0.73
C VAL A 152 2.25 -5.70 -0.73
N THR A 153 1.75 -6.02 -1.92
CA THR A 153 0.67 -6.99 -2.06
C THR A 153 1.19 -8.29 -2.66
N ILE A 154 1.05 -9.39 -1.93
CA ILE A 154 1.46 -10.73 -2.38
C ILE A 154 0.28 -11.39 -3.12
N SER A 155 0.56 -11.88 -4.33
CA SER A 155 -0.40 -12.63 -5.14
C SER A 155 -0.49 -14.08 -4.65
N THR A 156 -1.50 -14.36 -3.84
CA THR A 156 -1.70 -15.68 -3.19
C THR A 156 -1.86 -16.80 -4.21
N HIS A 157 -2.66 -16.58 -5.27
CA HIS A 157 -2.91 -17.56 -6.33
C HIS A 157 -1.67 -17.94 -7.15
N ARG A 158 -0.52 -17.28 -6.94
CA ARG A 158 0.76 -17.59 -7.58
C ARG A 158 1.76 -18.28 -6.65
N LEU A 159 1.42 -18.47 -5.38
CA LEU A 159 2.24 -19.24 -4.44
C LEU A 159 2.32 -20.70 -4.90
N LYS A 160 3.45 -21.37 -4.64
CA LYS A 160 3.69 -22.77 -5.04
C LYS A 160 3.56 -23.72 -3.86
N THR A 161 2.60 -23.46 -2.99
CA THR A 161 2.35 -24.23 -1.76
C THR A 161 0.85 -24.44 -1.58
N HIS A 162 0.44 -25.10 -0.49
CA HIS A 162 -0.97 -25.21 -0.10
C HIS A 162 -1.61 -23.86 0.28
N LEU A 163 -0.84 -22.77 0.33
CA LEU A 163 -1.28 -21.42 0.68
C LEU A 163 -1.76 -20.60 -0.53
N THR A 164 -2.07 -21.25 -1.66
CA THR A 164 -2.61 -20.58 -2.85
C THR A 164 -4.00 -20.00 -2.65
N ASN A 165 -4.71 -20.49 -1.63
CA ASN A 165 -6.00 -19.97 -1.20
C ASN A 165 -5.81 -18.96 -0.06
N ILE A 166 -6.39 -17.77 -0.20
CA ILE A 166 -6.23 -16.68 0.77
C ILE A 166 -6.80 -17.01 2.15
N ARG A 167 -7.83 -17.86 2.26
CA ARG A 167 -8.37 -18.27 3.57
C ARG A 167 -7.39 -19.18 4.29
N ALA A 168 -6.80 -20.14 3.58
CA ALA A 168 -5.75 -20.99 4.12
C ALA A 168 -4.52 -20.18 4.54
N LEU A 169 -4.14 -19.18 3.73
CA LEU A 169 -3.06 -18.25 4.07
C LEU A 169 -3.38 -17.43 5.32
N ASN A 170 -4.59 -16.87 5.44
CA ASN A 170 -5.00 -16.10 6.61
C ASN A 170 -4.95 -16.96 7.89
N GLN A 171 -5.47 -18.18 7.82
CA GLN A 171 -5.41 -19.12 8.94
C GLN A 171 -3.95 -19.39 9.33
N PHE A 172 -3.10 -19.72 8.35
CA PHE A 172 -1.66 -19.93 8.59
C PHE A 172 -0.99 -18.73 9.26
N LEU A 173 -1.27 -17.50 8.81
CA LEU A 173 -0.70 -16.28 9.39
C LEU A 173 -1.15 -16.09 10.85
N GLN A 174 -2.44 -16.29 11.13
CA GLN A 174 -2.98 -16.16 12.49
C GLN A 174 -2.42 -17.24 13.44
N GLU A 175 -2.30 -18.49 12.97
CA GLU A 175 -1.68 -19.59 13.72
C GLU A 175 -0.19 -19.32 14.05
N ASN A 176 0.48 -18.52 13.22
CA ASN A 176 1.86 -18.07 13.44
C ASN A 176 1.96 -16.73 14.20
N GLY A 177 0.85 -16.23 14.77
CA GLY A 177 0.84 -15.06 15.64
C GLY A 177 0.77 -13.71 14.92
N PHE A 178 0.49 -13.68 13.61
CA PHE A 178 0.28 -12.43 12.89
C PHE A 178 -1.17 -11.95 13.03
N ASN A 179 -1.33 -10.68 13.39
CA ASN A 179 -2.64 -10.04 13.45
C ASN A 179 -3.07 -9.57 12.06
N LEU A 180 -4.30 -9.89 11.67
CA LEU A 180 -4.88 -9.44 10.41
C LEU A 180 -5.85 -8.29 10.63
N ASN A 181 -5.88 -7.33 9.70
CA ASN A 181 -6.82 -6.21 9.71
C ASN A 181 -8.25 -6.76 9.69
N SER A 182 -9.00 -6.41 10.74
CA SER A 182 -10.34 -6.92 11.02
C SER A 182 -11.47 -5.94 10.65
N GLU A 183 -11.14 -4.73 10.22
CA GLU A 183 -12.11 -3.73 9.76
C GLU A 183 -12.84 -4.23 8.50
N GLY A 184 -14.17 -4.26 8.51
CA GLY A 184 -14.95 -4.89 7.43
C GLY A 184 -14.79 -6.42 7.33
N GLY A 185 -14.26 -7.08 8.37
CA GLY A 185 -13.90 -8.49 8.37
C GLY A 185 -12.48 -8.75 7.87
N VAL A 186 -11.86 -9.87 8.28
CA VAL A 186 -10.47 -10.21 7.89
C VAL A 186 -10.31 -10.32 6.37
N LEU A 187 -11.31 -10.87 5.69
CA LEU A 187 -11.30 -11.06 4.25
C LEU A 187 -12.28 -10.09 3.59
N LYS A 188 -11.73 -9.15 2.81
CA LYS A 188 -12.49 -8.20 2.00
C LYS A 188 -12.75 -8.86 0.65
N VAL A 189 -13.99 -8.83 0.19
CA VAL A 189 -14.42 -9.48 -1.04
C VAL A 189 -15.12 -8.44 -1.90
N SER A 190 -14.65 -8.28 -3.14
CA SER A 190 -15.26 -7.38 -4.10
C SER A 190 -16.72 -7.76 -4.37
N PRO A 191 -17.57 -6.81 -4.82
CA PRO A 191 -18.98 -7.10 -5.13
C PRO A 191 -19.19 -8.21 -6.18
N ASP A 192 -18.25 -8.36 -7.12
CA ASP A 192 -18.27 -9.44 -8.13
C ASP A 192 -17.77 -10.79 -7.57
N GLY A 193 -17.22 -10.82 -6.36
CA GLY A 193 -16.67 -12.01 -5.71
C GLY A 193 -15.33 -12.47 -6.25
N LEU A 194 -14.71 -11.73 -7.17
CA LEU A 194 -13.53 -12.18 -7.92
C LEU A 194 -12.20 -11.61 -7.42
N LEU A 195 -12.24 -10.64 -6.51
CA LEU A 195 -11.07 -10.08 -5.83
C LEU A 195 -11.25 -10.25 -4.33
N LEU A 196 -10.36 -11.02 -3.73
CA LEU A 196 -10.32 -11.26 -2.29
C LEU A 196 -9.02 -10.70 -1.73
N GLN A 197 -9.13 -9.92 -0.66
CA GLN A 197 -8.00 -9.20 -0.07
C GLN A 197 -7.99 -9.35 1.45
N SER A 198 -6.82 -9.48 2.03
CA SER A 198 -6.56 -9.39 3.46
C SER A 198 -5.23 -8.69 3.69
N SER A 199 -5.01 -8.16 4.88
CA SER A 199 -3.75 -7.51 5.22
C SER A 199 -3.39 -7.79 6.66
N THR A 200 -2.10 -7.75 6.98
CA THR A 200 -1.65 -7.68 8.36
C THR A 200 -2.04 -6.32 8.96
N VAL A 201 -2.16 -6.27 10.29
CA VAL A 201 -2.05 -4.99 11.00
C VAL A 201 -0.62 -4.47 10.80
N ALA A 202 -0.45 -3.15 10.63
CA ALA A 202 0.86 -2.55 10.44
C ALA A 202 1.77 -2.77 11.64
N ASP A 203 3.06 -2.94 11.37
CA ASP A 203 4.07 -2.87 12.42
C ASP A 203 4.12 -1.45 12.99
N SER A 204 4.64 -1.34 14.22
CA SER A 204 4.94 -0.05 14.83
C SER A 204 6.41 0.07 15.19
N ILE A 205 6.95 1.28 15.07
CA ILE A 205 8.31 1.60 15.51
C ILE A 205 8.29 2.70 16.57
N SER A 206 9.31 2.70 17.41
CA SER A 206 9.57 3.79 18.33
C SER A 206 10.16 4.98 17.56
N PHE A 207 9.40 6.07 17.45
CA PHE A 207 9.80 7.28 16.74
C PHE A 207 10.09 8.40 17.73
N LYS A 208 11.34 8.88 17.73
CA LYS A 208 11.76 10.05 18.51
C LYS A 208 11.55 11.33 17.68
N PHE A 209 10.62 12.18 18.12
CA PHE A 209 10.25 13.48 17.55
C PHE A 209 11.32 14.55 17.80
N SER A 210 11.21 15.68 17.12
CA SER A 210 12.20 16.78 17.18
C SER A 210 12.21 17.52 18.52
N ASP A 211 11.10 17.50 19.26
CA ASP A 211 10.94 17.99 20.64
C ASP A 211 11.39 16.98 21.71
N GLY A 212 11.96 15.84 21.30
CA GLY A 212 12.52 14.84 22.21
C GLY A 212 11.52 13.80 22.73
N PHE A 213 10.22 13.99 22.48
CA PHE A 213 9.21 12.98 22.77
C PHE A 213 9.43 11.72 21.91
N THR A 214 9.07 10.57 22.45
CA THR A 214 9.14 9.28 21.75
C THR A 214 7.79 8.59 21.84
N GLU A 215 7.24 8.19 20.70
CA GLU A 215 5.94 7.51 20.61
C GLU A 215 6.05 6.31 19.67
N SER A 216 5.19 5.32 19.88
CA SER A 216 4.99 4.22 18.94
C SER A 216 4.15 4.69 17.74
N VAL A 217 4.70 4.67 16.54
CA VAL A 217 4.01 5.11 15.31
C VAL A 217 3.82 3.95 14.31
N PRO A 218 2.71 3.90 13.56
CA PRO A 218 2.52 2.92 12.51
C PRO A 218 3.55 3.07 11.39
N CYS A 219 4.07 1.94 10.91
CA CYS A 219 4.86 1.83 9.70
C CYS A 219 4.07 1.09 8.62
N SER A 220 4.67 0.08 8.01
CA SER A 220 4.13 -0.62 6.86
C SER A 220 3.40 -1.89 7.29
N TYR A 221 2.60 -2.43 6.39
CA TYR A 221 1.96 -3.74 6.51
C TYR A 221 2.21 -4.57 5.25
N ILE A 222 1.75 -5.82 5.25
CA ILE A 222 1.73 -6.67 4.07
C ILE A 222 0.28 -6.97 3.72
N GLU A 223 -0.05 -6.84 2.44
CA GLU A 223 -1.34 -7.21 1.89
C GLU A 223 -1.22 -8.54 1.12
N PHE A 224 -2.31 -9.30 1.08
CA PHE A 224 -2.45 -10.53 0.33
C PHE A 224 -3.70 -10.40 -0.54
N ALA A 225 -3.57 -10.76 -1.82
CA ALA A 225 -4.68 -10.73 -2.77
C ALA A 225 -4.81 -12.07 -3.51
N GLU A 226 -6.05 -12.54 -3.65
CA GLU A 226 -6.44 -13.64 -4.53
C GLU A 226 -7.35 -13.09 -5.63
N ARG A 227 -6.98 -13.36 -6.88
CA ARG A 227 -7.77 -12.97 -8.06
C ARG A 227 -8.33 -14.21 -8.71
N LEU A 228 -9.65 -14.34 -8.71
CA LEU A 228 -10.32 -15.49 -9.31
C LEU A 228 -10.40 -15.37 -10.83
N VAL A 229 -10.57 -16.53 -11.46
CA VAL A 229 -10.74 -16.66 -12.91
C VAL A 229 -12.07 -16.02 -13.32
N LEU A 230 -12.03 -15.21 -14.39
CA LEU A 230 -13.22 -14.56 -14.92
C LEU A 230 -14.23 -15.61 -15.43
N PRO A 231 -15.54 -15.35 -15.34
CA PRO A 231 -16.57 -16.34 -15.70
C PRO A 231 -16.44 -16.92 -17.11
N GLN A 232 -15.99 -16.12 -18.09
CA GLN A 232 -15.76 -16.57 -19.47
C GLN A 232 -14.61 -17.58 -19.63
N HIS A 233 -13.74 -17.71 -18.62
CA HIS A 233 -12.59 -18.61 -18.62
C HIS A 233 -12.74 -19.77 -17.63
N LYS A 234 -13.93 -19.96 -17.03
CA LYS A 234 -14.17 -20.96 -15.97
C LYS A 234 -13.88 -22.42 -16.37
N ASN A 235 -13.88 -22.72 -17.67
CA ASN A 235 -13.66 -24.07 -18.20
C ASN A 235 -12.19 -24.34 -18.55
N LEU A 236 -11.29 -23.36 -18.39
CA LEU A 236 -9.85 -23.59 -18.58
C LEU A 236 -9.33 -24.52 -17.48
N ARG A 237 -8.41 -25.40 -17.84
CA ARG A 237 -7.67 -26.17 -16.84
C ARG A 237 -6.77 -25.23 -16.05
N MET A 238 -6.55 -25.51 -14.77
CA MET A 238 -5.80 -24.61 -13.89
C MET A 238 -4.38 -24.32 -14.39
N GLU A 239 -3.77 -25.28 -15.10
CA GLU A 239 -2.44 -25.15 -15.71
C GLU A 239 -2.43 -24.18 -16.92
N GLU A 240 -3.59 -23.92 -17.52
CA GLU A 240 -3.79 -23.01 -18.65
C GLU A 240 -4.18 -21.59 -18.20
N VAL A 241 -4.52 -21.42 -16.91
CA VAL A 241 -4.93 -20.13 -16.35
C VAL A 241 -3.73 -19.20 -16.23
N LYS A 242 -3.67 -18.21 -17.12
CA LYS A 242 -2.77 -17.06 -17.05
C LYS A 242 -3.40 -15.88 -16.30
N GLU A 243 -2.57 -14.90 -15.97
CA GLU A 243 -2.98 -13.74 -15.17
C GLU A 243 -4.09 -12.91 -15.83
N PHE A 244 -4.06 -12.76 -17.16
CA PHE A 244 -5.09 -12.03 -17.90
C PHE A 244 -6.45 -12.75 -17.95
N HIS A 245 -6.52 -14.03 -17.55
CA HIS A 245 -7.79 -14.73 -17.38
C HIS A 245 -8.46 -14.44 -16.02
N ARG A 246 -7.78 -13.71 -15.13
CA ARG A 246 -8.26 -13.40 -13.77
C ARG A 246 -8.75 -11.95 -13.69
N ARG A 247 -9.55 -11.65 -12.67
CA ARG A 247 -10.01 -10.28 -12.39
C ARG A 247 -8.82 -9.34 -12.18
N ASP A 248 -8.61 -8.38 -13.10
CA ASP A 248 -7.58 -7.34 -12.97
C ASP A 248 -8.14 -6.06 -12.34
N GLY A 249 -7.28 -5.12 -11.93
CA GLY A 249 -7.67 -3.83 -11.38
C GLY A 249 -8.00 -3.86 -9.88
N PHE A 250 -8.58 -2.77 -9.37
CA PHE A 250 -8.88 -2.56 -7.95
C PHE A 250 -10.37 -2.60 -7.65
N GLU A 251 -10.71 -2.57 -6.36
CA GLU A 251 -12.06 -2.35 -5.85
C GLU A 251 -12.00 -1.32 -4.72
N VAL A 252 -12.81 -0.26 -4.84
CA VAL A 252 -12.76 0.93 -3.95
C VAL A 252 -13.18 0.58 -2.53
N GLY A 253 -14.26 -0.19 -2.37
CA GLY A 253 -14.74 -0.63 -1.07
C GLY A 253 -13.73 -1.49 -0.30
N ASN A 254 -13.06 -2.41 -0.96
CA ASN A 254 -11.97 -3.18 -0.38
C ASN A 254 -10.81 -2.26 0.03
N ALA A 255 -10.34 -1.40 -0.88
CA ALA A 255 -9.22 -0.50 -0.64
C ALA A 255 -9.49 0.46 0.53
N ASP A 256 -10.72 0.98 0.65
CA ASP A 256 -11.15 1.83 1.77
C ASP A 256 -10.90 1.16 3.13
N LYS A 257 -11.18 -0.14 3.24
CA LYS A 257 -10.96 -0.92 4.47
C LYS A 257 -9.50 -1.33 4.66
N ILE A 258 -8.75 -1.53 3.59
CA ILE A 258 -7.32 -1.86 3.65
C ILE A 258 -6.48 -0.66 4.13
N PHE A 259 -6.87 0.58 3.82
CA PHE A 259 -6.21 1.78 4.37
C PHE A 259 -6.15 1.79 5.91
N GLU A 260 -7.12 1.17 6.56
CA GLU A 260 -7.23 1.07 8.03
C GLU A 260 -6.22 0.11 8.65
N SER A 261 -5.40 -0.60 7.87
CA SER A 261 -4.36 -1.47 8.40
C SER A 261 -3.30 -0.71 9.22
N THR A 262 -3.18 0.60 9.00
CA THR A 262 -2.31 1.50 9.76
C THR A 262 -3.06 2.26 10.87
N SER A 263 -4.34 1.96 11.12
CA SER A 263 -5.14 2.75 12.04
C SER A 263 -4.84 2.44 13.49
N LYS A 264 -5.00 3.44 14.36
CA LYS A 264 -4.82 3.28 15.80
C LYS A 264 -5.75 2.22 16.37
N GLU A 265 -6.97 2.11 15.85
CA GLU A 265 -7.91 1.08 16.29
C GLU A 265 -7.35 -0.33 16.00
N GLN A 266 -6.84 -0.58 14.80
CA GLN A 266 -6.26 -1.88 14.46
C GLN A 266 -5.01 -2.18 15.29
N LEU A 267 -4.14 -1.18 15.50
CA LEU A 267 -2.89 -1.32 16.26
C LEU A 267 -3.11 -1.59 17.75
N THR A 268 -4.16 -1.04 18.35
CA THR A 268 -4.42 -1.15 19.80
C THR A 268 -5.36 -2.30 20.15
N ARG A 269 -5.92 -2.98 19.13
CA ARG A 269 -6.79 -4.13 19.32
C ARG A 269 -5.96 -5.28 19.92
N ARG A 270 -6.16 -5.54 21.21
CA ARG A 270 -5.58 -6.71 21.88
C ARG A 270 -6.16 -7.95 21.20
N THR A 271 -5.31 -8.80 20.63
CA THR A 271 -5.72 -10.16 20.33
C THR A 271 -6.00 -10.87 21.65
N GLY A 272 -7.28 -11.17 21.88
CA GLY A 272 -7.73 -12.00 22.98
C GLY A 272 -7.39 -13.46 22.74
#